data_AF-A0A496WW07-F1
#
_entry.id   AF-A0A496WW07-F1
#
_cell.length_a   1.000
_cell.length_b   1.000
_cell.length_c   1.000
_cell.angle_alpha   90.00
_cell.angle_beta   90.00
_cell.angle_gamma   90.00
#
_symmetry.space_group_name_H-M   'P 1'
#
loop_
_entity.id
_entity.type
_entity.pdbx_description
1 polymer ?
#
loop_
_entity_poly.entity_id
_entity_poly.type
_entity_poly.pdbx_seq_one_letter_code
_entity_poly.pdbx_strand_id
1 'polypeptide(L)' 'MIAATLLAGEPLNEIYRDHKLIGNYVGRRECHIESDWLLVYKTEEAQIIFERMGAHADLFKS' A
#
# COMPACT_ATOMS: atom_id res chain seq x y z
N MET A 1 7.95 10.80 -3.02
CA MET A 1 6.99 10.89 -1.90
C MET A 1 5.77 10.04 -2.25
N ILE A 2 5.62 8.83 -1.68
CA ILE A 2 4.58 7.85 -2.08
C ILE A 2 3.17 8.44 -2.05
N ALA A 3 2.80 9.10 -0.94
CA ALA A 3 1.45 9.64 -0.77
C ALA A 3 1.10 10.68 -1.85
N ALA A 4 2.03 11.56 -2.22
CA ALA A 4 1.79 12.57 -3.25
C ALA A 4 1.59 11.95 -4.64
N THR A 5 2.42 10.96 -4.99
CA THR A 5 2.30 10.21 -6.26
C THR A 5 0.95 9.48 -6.34
N LEU A 6 0.55 8.80 -5.26
CA LEU A 6 -0.76 8.15 -5.17
C LEU A 6 -1.91 9.16 -5.31
N LEU A 7 -1.87 10.28 -4.59
CA LEU A 7 -2.91 11.32 -4.65
C LEU A 7 -2.99 12.01 -6.02
N ALA A 8 -1.89 12.04 -6.78
CA ALA A 8 -1.87 12.52 -8.16
C ALA A 8 -2.41 11.49 -9.17
N GLY A 9 -2.72 10.26 -8.74
CA GLY A 9 -3.14 9.17 -9.63
C GLY A 9 -2.00 8.61 -10.49
N GLU A 10 -0.75 8.89 -10.12
CA GLU A 10 0.42 8.43 -10.83
C GLU A 10 0.85 7.04 -10.34
N PRO A 11 1.43 6.19 -11.22
CA PRO A 11 1.97 4.91 -10.80
C PRO A 11 3.20 5.10 -9.90
N LEU A 12 3.29 4.29 -8.86
CA LEU A 12 4.50 4.21 -8.05
C LEU A 12 5.64 3.58 -8.86
N ASN A 13 6.87 4.03 -8.60
CA ASN A 13 8.06 3.38 -9.14
C ASN A 13 8.12 1.91 -8.65
N GLU A 14 8.58 1.01 -9.52
CA GLU A 14 8.70 -0.43 -9.24
C GLU A 14 9.50 -0.77 -7.97
N ILE A 15 10.42 0.12 -7.54
CA ILE A 15 11.17 -0.07 -6.29
C ILE A 15 10.27 -0.19 -5.05
N TYR A 16 9.09 0.43 -5.07
CA TYR A 16 8.13 0.38 -3.97
C TYR A 16 7.27 -0.89 -3.99
N ARG A 17 7.46 -1.76 -5.01
CA ARG A 17 6.81 -3.07 -5.13
C ARG A 17 5.29 -3.02 -4.91
N ASP A 18 4.65 -2.01 -5.49
CA ASP A 18 3.21 -1.81 -5.34
C ASP A 18 2.41 -2.94 -5.99
N HIS A 19 1.60 -3.64 -5.21
CA HIS A 19 0.82 -4.78 -5.70
C HIS A 19 -0.50 -4.97 -4.95
N LYS A 20 -1.43 -5.69 -5.58
CA LYS A 20 -2.73 -6.02 -4.97
C LYS A 20 -2.54 -7.13 -3.94
N LEU A 21 -3.16 -6.95 -2.77
CA LEU A 21 -3.26 -7.99 -1.76
C LEU A 21 -4.38 -8.99 -2.11
N ILE A 22 -4.27 -10.19 -1.53
CA ILE A 22 -5.21 -11.31 -1.71
C ILE A 22 -5.84 -11.73 -0.38
N GLY A 23 -6.78 -12.69 -0.42
CA GLY A 23 -7.44 -13.23 0.77
C GLY A 23 -8.30 -12.19 1.50
N ASN A 24 -8.09 -12.07 2.83
CA ASN A 24 -8.84 -11.12 3.66
C ASN A 24 -8.60 -9.64 3.29
N TYR A 25 -7.57 -9.38 2.49
CA TYR A 25 -7.20 -8.05 2.04
C TYR A 25 -7.56 -7.79 0.56
N VAL A 26 -8.44 -8.59 -0.04
CA VAL A 26 -8.96 -8.34 -1.39
C VAL A 26 -9.48 -6.90 -1.51
N GLY A 27 -9.12 -6.24 -2.62
CA GLY A 27 -9.45 -4.84 -2.90
C GLY A 27 -8.45 -3.84 -2.35
N ARG A 28 -7.43 -4.29 -1.61
CA ARG A 28 -6.35 -3.45 -1.10
C ARG A 28 -5.07 -3.67 -1.87
N ARG A 29 -4.16 -2.72 -1.70
CA ARG A 29 -2.81 -2.72 -2.24
C ARG A 29 -1.81 -2.56 -1.10
N GLU A 30 -0.61 -3.07 -1.29
CA GLU A 30 0.52 -2.73 -0.44
C GLU A 30 1.70 -2.23 -1.26
N CYS A 31 2.50 -1.35 -0.65
CA CYS A 31 3.80 -0.96 -1.16
C CYS A 31 4.82 -0.83 -0.02
N HIS A 32 6.08 -1.07 -0.34
CA HIS A 32 7.22 -0.88 0.56
C HIS A 32 7.61 0.59 0.59
N ILE A 33 7.63 1.19 1.78
CA ILE A 33 8.27 2.50 2.02
C ILE A 33 9.76 2.29 2.28
N GLU A 34 10.08 1.23 3.03
CA GLU A 34 11.43 0.73 3.30
C GLU A 34 11.44 -0.81 3.20
N SER A 35 12.60 -1.45 3.39
CA SER A 35 12.73 -2.92 3.26
C SER A 35 11.70 -3.70 4.06
N ASP A 36 11.44 -3.31 5.31
CA ASP A 36 10.44 -3.93 6.19
C ASP A 36 9.47 -2.90 6.76
N TRP A 37 9.11 -1.88 5.97
CA TRP A 37 8.08 -0.92 6.35
C TRP A 37 7.10 -0.75 5.20
N LEU A 38 5.86 -1.18 5.42
CA LEU A 38 4.83 -1.24 4.42
C LEU A 38 3.75 -0.19 4.65
N LEU A 39 3.07 0.17 3.56
CA LEU A 39 1.81 0.89 3.57
C LEU A 39 0.74 0.00 2.91
N VAL A 40 -0.35 -0.26 3.64
CA VAL A 40 -1.56 -0.88 3.09
C VAL A 40 -2.59 0.20 2.84
N TYR A 41 -3.11 0.23 1.61
CA TYR A 41 -4.07 1.24 1.18
C TYR A 41 -5.11 0.68 0.23
N LYS A 42 -6.22 1.41 0.05
CA LYS A 42 -7.23 1.13 -0.96
C LYS A 42 -7.55 2.39 -1.76
N THR A 43 -7.84 2.19 -3.04
CA THR A 43 -8.28 3.24 -3.97
C THR A 43 -9.77 3.07 -4.23
N GLU A 44 -10.54 4.10 -3.95
CA GLU A 44 -11.95 4.22 -4.32
C GLU A 44 -12.10 5.33 -5.38
N GLU A 45 -13.28 5.47 -5.99
CA GLU A 45 -13.49 6.34 -7.16
C GLU A 45 -12.97 7.78 -7.00
N ALA A 46 -13.05 8.36 -5.81
CA ALA A 46 -12.64 9.74 -5.54
C ALA A 46 -11.69 9.90 -4.36
N GLN A 47 -11.21 8.80 -3.76
CA GLN A 47 -10.38 8.87 -2.56
C GLN A 47 -9.38 7.72 -2.46
N ILE A 48 -8.30 8.00 -1.75
CA ILE A 48 -7.32 7.00 -1.32
C ILE A 48 -7.39 6.91 0.19
N ILE A 49 -7.58 5.69 0.69
CA ILE A 49 -7.66 5.41 2.12
C ILE A 49 -6.40 4.66 2.51
N PHE A 50 -5.56 5.30 3.32
CA PHE A 50 -4.41 4.68 3.96
C PHE A 50 -4.89 3.95 5.21
N GLU A 51 -4.85 2.62 5.19
CA GLU A 51 -5.48 1.79 6.24
C GLU A 51 -4.49 1.42 7.35
N ARG A 52 -3.27 0.99 7.00
CA ARG A 52 -2.27 0.52 7.97
C ARG A 52 -0.85 0.80 7.49
N MET A 53 0.08 0.97 8.43
CA MET A 53 1.51 1.11 8.17
C MET A 53 2.30 0.37 9.25
N GLY A 54 3.41 -0.24 8.90
CA GLY A 54 4.26 -0.98 9.84
C GLY A 54 5.07 -2.08 9.18
N ALA A 55 5.75 -2.87 10.01
CA ALA A 55 6.51 -4.03 9.54
C ALA A 55 5.59 -5.18 9.10
N HIS A 56 6.12 -6.11 8.29
CA HIS A 56 5.34 -7.26 7.83
C HIS A 56 4.70 -8.02 8.99
N ALA A 57 5.47 -8.27 10.06
CA ALA A 57 5.02 -9.04 11.22
C ALA A 57 3.85 -8.37 11.98
N ASP A 58 3.78 -7.04 11.99
CA ASP A 58 2.71 -6.29 12.65
C ASP A 58 1.44 -6.27 11.80
N LEU A 59 1.61 -6.23 10.48
CA LEU A 59 0.50 -6.11 9.53
C LEU A 59 -0.12 -7.46 9.19
N PHE A 60 0.70 -8.49 9.02
CA PHE A 60 0.30 -9.82 8.64
C PHE A 60 0.77 -10.80 9.70
N LYS A 61 -0.13 -11.12 10.64
CA LYS A 61 0.10 -12.25 11.55
C LYS A 61 0.08 -13.54 10.71
N SER A 62 1.22 -14.22 10.68
CA SER A 62 1.36 -15.60 10.20
C SER A 62 0.76 -16.57 11.20
#